data_AF-A0AAJ2MXE6-F1
#
_entry.id   AF-A0AAJ2MXE6-F1
#
_cell.length_a   1.000
_cell.length_b   1.000
_cell.length_c   1.000
_cell.angle_alpha   90.00
_cell.angle_beta   90.00
_cell.angle_gamma   90.00
#
_symmetry.space_group_name_H-M   'P 1'
#
loop_
_entity.id
_entity.type
_entity.pdbx_description
1 polymer ?
#
loop_
_entity_poly.entity_id
_entity_poly.type
_entity_poly.pdbx_seq_one_letter_code
_entity_poly.pdbx_strand_id
1 'polypeptide(L)'
;MIAKDRLQFLDSLRGLAAVYVVLYHVQSMPTPTLSVAGWLLPVLHLGATGVALFFVISAFSLCYTQPRHRASGRPLLSFYLHRFLRIAPLFYLLLAFSIFRDGRGSHAGHPWAEIIANATFTFNLFPGWDQGIVWASWAVGVEMLFYAIFPVLYLWVNDGRRAWMLLLALLGLAALAGTGSLGARVEASLGSYGWLTHAPVFAMGLVAYHAYNALSRLPSAQARGWGMALNATGGLVLLLVMTGTVGGWSGASQWQLAGLGYLALLVGCSQCPPRWLINRATAWLGTVSYSLYLGHPIVIALLAPVFGRLLAVTGGGTTGYLLCAALVLAVALPLAALGHRCIEAPMIRLGKRVMASLSASGAGASSRQAEGGPR
;
A
#
# COMPACT_ATOMS: atom_id res chain seq x y z
N MET A 1 23.09 7.22 4.01
CA MET A 1 23.28 7.46 2.55
C MET A 1 22.06 6.94 1.81
N ILE A 2 21.25 7.82 1.23
CA ILE A 2 20.13 7.43 0.36
C ILE A 2 20.76 7.07 -0.99
N ALA A 3 20.64 5.81 -1.40
CA ALA A 3 21.18 5.33 -2.67
C ALA A 3 20.56 6.11 -3.86
N LYS A 4 21.39 6.40 -4.88
CA LYS A 4 21.16 7.26 -6.06
C LYS A 4 19.90 6.96 -6.92
N ASP A 5 19.13 5.93 -6.57
CA ASP A 5 17.99 5.39 -7.34
C ASP A 5 16.64 5.44 -6.61
N ARG A 6 16.58 6.05 -5.41
CA ARG A 6 15.31 6.18 -4.67
C ARG A 6 14.60 7.48 -5.03
N LEU A 7 13.38 7.34 -5.55
CA LEU A 7 12.46 8.44 -5.76
C LEU A 7 11.94 8.94 -4.42
N GLN A 8 12.54 10.02 -3.91
CA GLN A 8 12.25 10.56 -2.59
C GLN A 8 10.75 10.85 -2.38
N PHE A 9 10.07 11.37 -3.41
CA PHE A 9 8.64 11.67 -3.34
C PHE A 9 7.77 10.42 -3.08
N LEU A 10 8.12 9.26 -3.67
CA LEU A 10 7.37 8.02 -3.44
C LEU A 10 7.51 7.56 -1.99
N ASP A 11 8.72 7.62 -1.45
CA ASP A 11 8.94 7.22 -0.05
C ASP A 11 8.24 8.21 0.88
N SER A 12 8.32 9.52 0.64
CA SER A 12 7.60 10.53 1.43
C SER A 12 6.09 10.32 1.44
N LEU A 13 5.46 10.16 0.27
CA LEU A 13 4.02 9.93 0.16
C LEU A 13 3.60 8.62 0.83
N ARG A 14 4.39 7.54 0.66
CA ARG A 14 4.14 6.25 1.31
C ARG A 14 4.20 6.37 2.84
N GLY A 15 5.19 7.10 3.36
CA GLY A 15 5.36 7.30 4.80
C GLY A 15 4.21 8.09 5.42
N LEU A 16 3.78 9.16 4.74
CA LEU A 16 2.65 9.98 5.17
C LEU A 16 1.34 9.20 5.13
N ALA A 17 1.13 8.36 4.10
CA ALA A 17 -0.03 7.47 4.02
C ALA A 17 -0.10 6.51 5.22
N ALA A 18 1.04 5.90 5.59
CA ALA A 18 1.11 5.00 6.73
C ALA A 18 0.73 5.70 8.04
N VAL A 19 1.29 6.88 8.31
CA VAL A 19 0.95 7.67 9.50
C VAL A 19 -0.53 8.05 9.51
N TYR A 20 -1.09 8.45 8.36
CA TYR A 20 -2.48 8.85 8.28
C TYR A 20 -3.45 7.68 8.56
N VAL A 21 -3.13 6.49 8.07
CA VAL A 21 -3.86 5.25 8.39
C VAL A 21 -3.81 4.96 9.89
N VAL A 22 -2.67 5.17 10.55
CA VAL A 22 -2.56 5.03 12.01
C VAL A 22 -3.48 6.03 12.72
N LEU A 23 -3.48 7.30 12.32
CA LEU A 23 -4.33 8.33 12.92
C LEU A 23 -5.82 8.00 12.78
N TYR A 24 -6.21 7.47 11.63
CA TYR A 24 -7.56 6.96 11.37
C TYR A 24 -7.90 5.80 12.33
N HIS A 25 -7.07 4.76 12.40
CA HIS A 25 -7.35 3.60 13.26
C HIS A 25 -7.33 3.91 14.75
N VAL A 26 -6.53 4.88 15.20
CA VAL A 26 -6.61 5.39 16.57
C VAL A 26 -7.98 5.99 16.81
N GLN A 27 -8.48 6.85 15.92
CA GLN A 27 -9.80 7.47 16.10
C GLN A 27 -10.94 6.45 15.99
N SER A 28 -10.87 5.55 15.03
CA SER A 28 -11.92 4.57 14.72
C SER A 28 -11.88 3.33 15.63
N MET A 29 -11.05 3.32 16.67
CA MET A 29 -11.04 2.24 17.63
C MET A 29 -12.35 2.19 18.42
N PRO A 30 -12.90 1.00 18.69
CA PRO A 30 -14.21 0.89 19.32
C PRO A 30 -14.19 1.21 20.82
N THR A 31 -13.11 0.86 21.53
CA THR A 31 -13.05 0.98 23.00
C THR A 31 -11.63 1.28 23.52
N PRO A 32 -11.44 2.36 24.32
CA PRO A 32 -12.37 3.47 24.53
C PRO A 32 -12.66 4.28 23.26
N THR A 33 -13.87 4.84 23.14
CA THR A 33 -14.22 5.76 22.05
C THR A 33 -13.49 7.08 22.20
N LEU A 34 -12.74 7.49 21.17
CA LEU A 34 -12.02 8.77 21.15
C LEU A 34 -12.85 9.83 20.41
N SER A 35 -13.51 10.71 21.16
CA SER A 35 -14.25 11.84 20.58
C SER A 35 -13.30 12.90 20.05
N VAL A 36 -13.67 13.51 18.93
CA VAL A 36 -12.93 14.59 18.27
C VAL A 36 -13.89 15.68 17.85
N ALA A 37 -13.39 16.90 17.62
CA ALA A 37 -14.18 17.99 17.07
C ALA A 37 -14.81 17.59 15.72
N GLY A 38 -16.05 18.02 15.47
CA GLY A 38 -16.80 17.63 14.27
C GLY A 38 -16.10 17.98 12.95
N TRP A 39 -15.33 19.06 12.90
CA TRP A 39 -14.55 19.44 11.71
C TRP A 39 -13.33 18.53 11.48
N LEU A 40 -12.80 17.90 12.53
CA LEU A 40 -11.63 17.02 12.46
C LEU A 40 -12.01 15.60 12.06
N LEU A 41 -13.24 15.17 12.37
CA LEU A 41 -13.69 13.80 12.08
C LEU A 41 -13.60 13.42 10.58
N PRO A 42 -14.09 14.24 9.63
CA PRO A 42 -13.96 13.92 8.20
C PRO A 42 -12.50 13.88 7.74
N VAL A 43 -11.64 14.74 8.32
CA VAL A 43 -10.19 14.71 8.07
C VAL A 43 -9.62 13.38 8.52
N LEU A 44 -9.94 12.88 9.71
CA LEU A 44 -9.41 11.60 10.19
C LEU A 44 -9.95 10.41 9.39
N HIS A 45 -11.23 10.43 9.01
CA HIS A 45 -11.85 9.38 8.20
C HIS A 45 -11.28 9.28 6.78
N LEU A 46 -10.86 10.39 6.17
CA LEU A 46 -10.12 10.35 4.91
C LEU A 46 -8.82 9.52 5.03
N GLY A 47 -8.24 9.42 6.23
CA GLY A 47 -7.04 8.61 6.51
C GLY A 47 -7.20 7.13 6.16
N ALA A 48 -8.42 6.58 6.18
CA ALA A 48 -8.69 5.22 5.70
C ALA A 48 -8.26 5.03 4.24
N THR A 49 -8.49 6.05 3.41
CA THR A 49 -8.12 6.05 1.99
C THR A 49 -6.62 6.15 1.74
N GLY A 50 -5.79 6.35 2.78
CA GLY A 50 -4.33 6.24 2.67
C GLY A 50 -3.86 4.90 2.06
N VAL A 51 -4.66 3.84 2.21
CA VAL A 51 -4.42 2.55 1.55
C VAL A 51 -4.57 2.62 0.02
N ALA A 52 -5.48 3.45 -0.49
CA ALA A 52 -5.58 3.70 -1.93
C ALA A 52 -4.26 4.29 -2.48
N LEU A 53 -3.63 5.21 -1.74
CA LEU A 53 -2.32 5.74 -2.09
C LEU A 53 -1.23 4.65 -2.09
N PHE A 54 -1.29 3.66 -1.19
CA PHE A 54 -0.39 2.49 -1.28
C PHE A 54 -0.56 1.75 -2.60
N PHE A 55 -1.79 1.44 -3.04
CA PHE A 55 -2.03 0.77 -4.31
C PHE A 55 -1.51 1.56 -5.52
N VAL A 56 -1.75 2.88 -5.56
CA VAL A 56 -1.23 3.77 -6.62
C VAL A 56 0.31 3.77 -6.62
N ILE A 57 0.94 3.94 -5.45
CA ILE A 57 2.41 3.90 -5.30
C ILE A 57 2.97 2.53 -5.69
N SER A 58 2.29 1.44 -5.34
CA SER A 58 2.73 0.09 -5.63
C SER A 58 2.74 -0.18 -7.13
N ALA A 59 1.65 0.10 -7.85
CA ALA A 59 1.63 -0.02 -9.31
C ALA A 59 2.69 0.86 -9.99
N PHE A 60 2.84 2.11 -9.57
CA PHE A 60 3.89 3.00 -10.06
C PHE A 60 5.29 2.39 -9.85
N SER A 61 5.57 1.92 -8.64
CA SER A 61 6.88 1.38 -8.26
C SER A 61 7.20 0.08 -9.01
N LEU A 62 6.19 -0.76 -9.26
CA LEU A 62 6.33 -1.96 -10.06
C LEU A 62 6.76 -1.61 -11.49
N CYS A 63 6.05 -0.68 -12.16
CA CYS A 63 6.43 -0.21 -13.50
C CYS A 63 7.85 0.40 -13.52
N TYR A 64 8.18 1.23 -12.53
CA TYR A 64 9.49 1.89 -12.43
C TYR A 64 10.65 0.89 -12.25
N THR A 65 10.43 -0.22 -11.55
CA THR A 65 11.48 -1.21 -11.26
C THR A 65 11.53 -2.36 -12.27
N GLN A 66 10.48 -2.54 -13.07
CA GLN A 66 10.34 -3.65 -14.01
C GLN A 66 11.47 -3.75 -15.06
N PRO A 67 12.02 -2.65 -15.63
CA PRO A 67 13.16 -2.73 -16.54
C PRO A 67 14.39 -3.43 -15.91
N ARG A 68 14.65 -3.20 -14.61
CA ARG A 68 15.75 -3.87 -13.89
C ARG A 68 15.50 -5.37 -13.74
N HIS A 69 14.26 -5.78 -13.49
CA HIS A 69 13.91 -7.20 -13.43
C HIS A 69 14.05 -7.87 -14.80
N ARG A 70 13.63 -7.22 -15.89
CA ARG A 70 13.82 -7.74 -17.26
C ARG A 70 15.29 -7.95 -17.62
N ALA A 71 16.18 -7.08 -17.14
CA ALA A 71 17.62 -7.20 -17.36
C ALA A 71 18.31 -8.31 -16.52
N SER A 72 17.61 -8.99 -15.61
CA SER A 72 18.22 -9.92 -14.64
C SER A 72 18.55 -11.32 -15.18
N GLY A 73 18.25 -11.62 -16.46
CA GLY A 73 18.35 -12.96 -17.04
C GLY A 73 17.27 -13.95 -16.58
N ARG A 74 16.66 -13.74 -15.41
CA ARG A 74 15.51 -14.50 -14.88
C ARG A 74 14.40 -13.56 -14.39
N PRO A 75 13.67 -12.87 -15.30
CA PRO A 75 12.81 -11.75 -14.93
C PRO A 75 11.68 -12.09 -13.95
N LEU A 76 10.99 -13.22 -14.16
CA LEU A 76 9.88 -13.64 -13.30
C LEU A 76 10.37 -14.01 -11.90
N LEU A 77 11.42 -14.83 -11.80
CA LEU A 77 12.01 -15.21 -10.51
C LEU A 77 12.51 -13.98 -9.76
N SER A 78 13.22 -13.08 -10.44
CA SER A 78 13.70 -11.82 -9.87
C SER A 78 12.55 -10.99 -9.32
N PHE A 79 11.47 -10.83 -10.08
CA PHE A 79 10.30 -10.08 -9.66
C PHE A 79 9.65 -10.70 -8.42
N TYR A 80 9.21 -11.97 -8.50
CA TYR A 80 8.45 -12.61 -7.42
C TYR A 80 9.26 -12.77 -6.14
N LEU A 81 10.54 -13.14 -6.25
CA LEU A 81 11.41 -13.31 -5.08
C LEU A 81 11.56 -12.00 -4.29
N HIS A 82 11.81 -10.88 -4.98
CA HIS A 82 11.99 -9.59 -4.31
C HIS A 82 10.70 -9.09 -3.66
N ARG A 83 9.53 -9.38 -4.24
CA ARG A 83 8.23 -9.00 -3.67
C ARG A 83 7.87 -9.88 -2.49
N PHE A 84 8.03 -11.19 -2.63
CA PHE A 84 7.78 -12.14 -1.55
C PHE A 84 8.67 -11.84 -0.33
N LEU A 85 9.99 -11.69 -0.52
CA LEU A 85 10.91 -11.39 0.57
C LEU A 85 10.74 -10.01 1.21
N ARG A 86 10.04 -9.10 0.53
CA ARG A 86 9.67 -7.79 1.09
C ARG A 86 8.46 -7.87 2.02
N ILE A 87 7.48 -8.71 1.70
CA ILE A 87 6.18 -8.77 2.39
C ILE A 87 6.12 -9.95 3.37
N ALA A 88 6.36 -11.16 2.86
CA ALA A 88 6.08 -12.40 3.57
C ALA A 88 6.73 -12.54 4.96
N PRO A 89 8.01 -12.14 5.19
CA PRO A 89 8.66 -12.41 6.47
C PRO A 89 7.99 -11.73 7.67
N LEU A 90 7.67 -10.44 7.55
CA LEU A 90 6.99 -9.72 8.64
C LEU A 90 5.53 -10.17 8.74
N PHE A 91 4.85 -10.36 7.60
CA PHE A 91 3.47 -10.85 7.61
C PHE A 91 3.34 -12.21 8.29
N TYR A 92 4.21 -13.17 8.00
CA TYR A 92 4.16 -14.50 8.63
C TYR A 92 4.51 -14.47 10.12
N LEU A 93 5.43 -13.59 10.55
CA LEU A 93 5.67 -13.38 11.97
C LEU A 93 4.38 -12.92 12.69
N LEU A 94 3.68 -11.95 12.10
CA LEU A 94 2.45 -11.41 12.67
C LEU A 94 1.27 -12.38 12.54
N LEU A 95 1.24 -13.20 11.48
CA LEU A 95 0.26 -14.28 11.33
C LEU A 95 0.42 -15.33 12.42
N ALA A 96 1.65 -15.76 12.69
CA ALA A 96 1.94 -16.70 13.77
C ALA A 96 1.56 -16.10 15.14
N PHE A 97 1.85 -14.82 15.37
CA PHE A 97 1.42 -14.11 16.57
C PHE A 97 -0.10 -14.06 16.70
N SER A 98 -0.83 -13.70 15.63
CA SER A 98 -2.30 -13.67 15.64
C SER A 98 -2.90 -15.04 15.93
N ILE A 99 -2.46 -16.10 15.25
CA ILE A 99 -2.96 -17.47 15.47
C ILE A 99 -2.75 -17.89 16.93
N PHE A 100 -1.57 -17.61 17.49
CA PHE A 100 -1.25 -17.92 18.87
C PHE A 100 -2.08 -17.13 19.88
N ARG A 101 -2.28 -15.83 19.63
CA ARG A 101 -3.13 -14.95 20.45
C ARG A 101 -4.57 -15.46 20.45
N ASP A 102 -5.11 -15.73 19.27
CA ASP A 102 -6.52 -16.09 19.09
C ASP A 102 -6.81 -17.50 19.61
N GLY A 103 -5.85 -18.42 19.48
CA GLY A 103 -5.92 -19.77 20.05
C GLY A 103 -5.82 -19.84 21.58
N ARG A 104 -5.44 -18.75 22.27
CA ARG A 104 -5.42 -18.64 23.74
C ARG A 104 -6.66 -17.95 24.32
N GLY A 105 -7.54 -17.41 23.48
CA GLY A 105 -8.78 -16.74 23.90
C GLY A 105 -9.98 -17.69 24.03
N SER A 106 -11.17 -17.11 24.20
CA SER A 106 -12.47 -17.80 24.17
C SER A 106 -12.99 -18.07 22.74
N HIS A 107 -12.22 -17.71 21.72
CA HIS A 107 -12.55 -17.96 20.32
C HIS A 107 -12.14 -19.39 19.93
N ALA A 108 -13.03 -20.13 19.28
CA ALA A 108 -12.63 -21.29 18.50
C ALA A 108 -11.60 -20.79 17.47
N GLY A 109 -10.35 -21.26 17.56
CA GLY A 109 -9.27 -20.78 16.69
C GLY A 109 -9.60 -20.88 15.20
N HIS A 110 -8.69 -20.39 14.35
CA HIS A 110 -8.93 -20.33 12.91
C HIS A 110 -8.96 -21.73 12.27
N PRO A 111 -9.94 -22.03 11.38
CA PRO A 111 -9.93 -23.26 10.61
C PRO A 111 -8.70 -23.31 9.70
N TRP A 112 -8.17 -24.52 9.45
CA TRP A 112 -6.99 -24.71 8.59
C TRP A 112 -7.11 -24.07 7.22
N ALA A 113 -8.32 -24.06 6.64
CA ALA A 113 -8.56 -23.44 5.34
C ALA A 113 -8.35 -21.91 5.36
N GLU A 114 -8.73 -21.22 6.44
CA GLU A 114 -8.49 -19.78 6.61
C GLU A 114 -6.98 -19.50 6.81
N ILE A 115 -6.30 -20.35 7.60
CA ILE A 115 -4.85 -20.25 7.81
C ILE A 115 -4.10 -20.42 6.49
N ILE A 116 -4.48 -21.41 5.68
CA ILE A 116 -3.90 -21.62 4.34
C ILE A 116 -4.16 -20.40 3.46
N ALA A 117 -5.39 -19.88 3.42
CA ALA A 117 -5.74 -18.71 2.63
C ALA A 117 -4.93 -17.46 3.04
N ASN A 118 -4.63 -17.29 4.33
CA ASN A 118 -3.74 -16.24 4.83
C ASN A 118 -2.28 -16.50 4.46
N ALA A 119 -1.79 -17.73 4.61
CA ALA A 119 -0.43 -18.12 4.26
C ALA A 119 -0.13 -17.92 2.77
N THR A 120 -1.12 -18.11 1.90
CA THR A 120 -1.04 -17.91 0.43
C THR A 120 -1.46 -16.51 -0.03
N PHE A 121 -1.85 -15.61 0.89
CA PHE A 121 -2.37 -14.26 0.57
C PHE A 121 -3.62 -14.24 -0.32
N THR A 122 -4.43 -15.30 -0.30
CA THR A 122 -5.64 -15.44 -1.12
C THR A 122 -6.95 -15.23 -0.33
N PHE A 123 -6.86 -14.87 0.95
CA PHE A 123 -8.00 -14.71 1.85
C PHE A 123 -9.05 -13.69 1.38
N ASN A 124 -8.67 -12.65 0.61
CA ASN A 124 -9.61 -11.71 -0.03
C ASN A 124 -10.53 -12.32 -1.10
N LEU A 125 -10.26 -13.56 -1.54
CA LEU A 125 -11.09 -14.27 -2.52
C LEU A 125 -12.23 -15.07 -1.88
N PHE A 126 -12.21 -15.21 -0.55
CA PHE A 126 -13.16 -16.02 0.20
C PHE A 126 -14.07 -15.14 1.05
N PRO A 127 -15.40 -15.13 0.82
CA PRO A 127 -16.33 -14.37 1.64
C PRO A 127 -16.21 -14.75 3.12
N GLY A 128 -16.08 -13.74 3.98
CA GLY A 128 -15.93 -13.92 5.43
C GLY A 128 -14.48 -14.00 5.92
N TRP A 129 -13.49 -14.11 5.03
CA TRP A 129 -12.06 -14.11 5.37
C TRP A 129 -11.30 -12.90 4.83
N ASP A 130 -11.99 -11.97 4.17
CA ASP A 130 -11.43 -10.85 3.43
C ASP A 130 -10.69 -9.80 4.27
N GLN A 131 -10.92 -9.79 5.58
CA GLN A 131 -10.17 -8.95 6.52
C GLN A 131 -8.76 -9.50 6.84
N GLY A 132 -8.59 -10.83 6.74
CA GLY A 132 -7.39 -11.55 7.15
C GLY A 132 -7.27 -11.76 8.66
N ILE A 133 -6.49 -12.76 9.07
CA ILE A 133 -6.20 -13.10 10.47
C ILE A 133 -5.29 -12.05 11.11
N VAL A 134 -4.34 -11.52 10.34
CA VAL A 134 -3.54 -10.37 10.77
C VAL A 134 -4.41 -9.13 10.67
N TRP A 135 -4.59 -8.42 11.79
CA TRP A 135 -5.43 -7.23 11.82
C TRP A 135 -4.99 -6.19 10.78
N ALA A 136 -5.97 -5.60 10.10
CA ALA A 136 -5.78 -4.63 9.01
C ALA A 136 -4.92 -5.15 7.83
N SER A 137 -4.76 -6.47 7.66
CA SER A 137 -3.90 -7.02 6.60
C SER A 137 -4.56 -7.20 5.24
N TRP A 138 -5.87 -6.99 5.12
CA TRP A 138 -6.65 -7.08 3.87
C TRP A 138 -5.97 -6.42 2.67
N ALA A 139 -5.33 -5.27 2.84
CA ALA A 139 -4.68 -4.57 1.73
C ALA A 139 -3.46 -5.34 1.21
N VAL A 140 -2.74 -6.05 2.08
CA VAL A 140 -1.59 -6.89 1.71
C VAL A 140 -2.05 -8.09 0.88
N GLY A 141 -3.18 -8.71 1.21
CA GLY A 141 -3.75 -9.79 0.42
C GLY A 141 -4.13 -9.32 -0.99
N VAL A 142 -4.86 -8.21 -1.09
CA VAL A 142 -5.17 -7.57 -2.39
C VAL A 142 -3.91 -7.17 -3.17
N GLU A 143 -2.90 -6.62 -2.49
CA GLU A 143 -1.62 -6.25 -3.12
C GLU A 143 -0.89 -7.48 -3.70
N MET A 144 -0.88 -8.60 -2.99
CA MET A 144 -0.28 -9.84 -3.46
C MET A 144 -1.00 -10.44 -4.67
N LEU A 145 -2.34 -10.30 -4.75
CA LEU A 145 -3.11 -10.65 -5.96
C LEU A 145 -2.67 -9.79 -7.15
N PHE A 146 -2.51 -8.48 -6.96
CA PHE A 146 -2.01 -7.60 -8.02
C PHE A 146 -0.57 -7.91 -8.43
N TYR A 147 0.28 -8.29 -7.47
CA TYR A 147 1.65 -8.71 -7.77
C TYR A 147 1.67 -10.00 -8.60
N ALA A 148 0.78 -10.95 -8.31
CA ALA A 148 0.68 -12.20 -9.06
C ALA A 148 0.36 -11.98 -10.55
N ILE A 149 -0.51 -11.00 -10.87
CA ILE A 149 -0.89 -10.71 -12.26
C ILE A 149 0.02 -9.68 -12.95
N PHE A 150 0.78 -8.89 -12.19
CA PHE A 150 1.51 -7.74 -12.72
C PHE A 150 2.47 -8.05 -13.88
N PRO A 151 3.29 -9.13 -13.85
CA PRO A 151 4.20 -9.41 -14.97
C PRO A 151 3.48 -9.61 -16.30
N VAL A 152 2.31 -10.26 -16.28
CA VAL A 152 1.45 -10.45 -17.47
C VAL A 152 0.82 -9.11 -17.87
N LEU A 153 0.28 -8.38 -16.89
CA LEU A 153 -0.33 -7.07 -17.10
C LEU A 153 0.64 -6.08 -17.78
N TYR A 154 1.90 -6.07 -17.34
CA TYR A 154 2.95 -5.19 -17.88
C TYR A 154 3.38 -5.55 -19.31
N LEU A 155 3.14 -6.78 -19.78
CA LEU A 155 3.37 -7.13 -21.19
C LEU A 155 2.33 -6.44 -22.09
N TRP A 156 1.11 -6.28 -21.59
CA TRP A 156 0.03 -5.64 -22.33
C TRP A 156 0.05 -4.12 -22.18
N VAL A 157 0.19 -3.61 -20.96
CA VAL A 157 0.22 -2.18 -20.64
C VAL A 157 1.65 -1.64 -20.82
N ASN A 158 2.02 -1.38 -22.07
CA ASN A 158 3.33 -0.84 -22.43
C ASN A 158 3.32 0.67 -22.73
N ASP A 159 2.15 1.30 -22.78
CA ASP A 159 1.98 2.72 -23.06
C ASP A 159 0.83 3.34 -22.25
N GLY A 160 0.78 4.68 -22.23
CA GLY A 160 -0.21 5.43 -21.45
C GLY A 160 -1.65 5.24 -21.94
N ARG A 161 -1.88 5.03 -23.25
CA ARG A 161 -3.22 4.77 -23.79
C ARG A 161 -3.75 3.45 -23.26
N ARG A 162 -2.93 2.39 -23.24
CA ARG A 162 -3.33 1.09 -22.69
C ARG A 162 -3.57 1.15 -21.18
N ALA A 163 -2.78 1.94 -20.45
CA ALA A 163 -3.03 2.16 -19.02
C ALA A 163 -4.38 2.83 -18.77
N TRP A 164 -4.75 3.85 -19.56
CA TRP A 164 -6.07 4.48 -19.49
C TRP A 164 -7.20 3.54 -19.92
N MET A 165 -7.02 2.75 -20.99
CA MET A 165 -8.02 1.77 -21.41
C MET A 165 -8.29 0.73 -20.31
N LEU A 166 -7.24 0.22 -19.66
CA LEU A 166 -7.38 -0.67 -18.51
C LEU A 166 -8.13 -0.01 -17.36
N LEU A 167 -7.76 1.21 -16.99
CA LEU A 167 -8.42 1.95 -15.92
C LEU A 167 -9.92 2.14 -16.21
N LEU A 168 -10.27 2.58 -17.42
CA LEU A 168 -11.66 2.76 -17.83
C LEU A 168 -12.43 1.43 -17.87
N ALA A 169 -11.79 0.35 -18.34
CA ALA A 169 -12.39 -0.98 -18.34
C ALA A 169 -12.67 -1.49 -16.91
N LEU A 170 -11.74 -1.28 -15.97
CA LEU A 170 -11.91 -1.68 -14.57
C LEU A 170 -12.95 -0.82 -13.84
N LEU A 171 -13.01 0.48 -14.13
CA LEU A 171 -14.08 1.36 -13.62
C LEU A 171 -15.45 0.91 -14.16
N GLY A 172 -15.54 0.59 -15.46
CA GLY A 172 -16.74 0.05 -16.08
C GLY A 172 -17.16 -1.29 -15.48
N LEU A 173 -16.20 -2.19 -15.24
CA LEU A 173 -16.46 -3.48 -14.58
C LEU A 173 -16.95 -3.30 -13.15
N ALA A 174 -16.33 -2.40 -12.37
CA ALA A 174 -16.76 -2.11 -11.01
C ALA A 174 -18.16 -1.46 -10.98
N ALA A 175 -18.46 -0.55 -11.90
CA ALA A 175 -19.79 0.04 -12.03
C ALA A 175 -20.84 -1.01 -12.42
N LEU A 176 -20.53 -1.88 -13.38
CA LEU A 176 -21.42 -2.97 -13.79
C LEU A 176 -21.64 -3.97 -12.66
N ALA A 177 -20.59 -4.35 -11.92
CA ALA A 177 -20.70 -5.19 -10.73
C ALA A 177 -21.60 -4.55 -9.66
N GLY A 178 -21.55 -3.22 -9.50
CA GLY A 178 -22.38 -2.48 -8.56
C GLY A 178 -23.88 -2.47 -8.90
N THR A 179 -24.26 -2.86 -10.11
CA THR A 179 -25.67 -3.06 -10.49
C THR A 179 -26.24 -4.42 -10.05
N GLY A 180 -25.41 -5.33 -9.54
CA GLY A 180 -25.78 -6.71 -9.23
C GLY A 180 -25.92 -7.63 -10.45
N SER A 181 -25.84 -7.11 -11.67
CA SER A 181 -26.03 -7.88 -12.92
C SER A 181 -24.99 -8.98 -13.16
N LEU A 182 -23.81 -8.89 -12.54
CA LEU A 182 -22.73 -9.89 -12.66
C LEU A 182 -22.80 -10.99 -11.59
N GLY A 183 -23.86 -10.98 -10.76
CA GLY A 183 -24.11 -11.95 -9.70
C GLY A 183 -23.42 -11.62 -8.38
N ALA A 184 -23.96 -12.18 -7.30
CA ALA A 184 -23.60 -11.86 -5.91
C ALA A 184 -22.11 -12.07 -5.59
N ARG A 185 -21.43 -13.01 -6.24
CA ARG A 185 -19.99 -13.24 -6.03
C ARG A 185 -19.13 -12.10 -6.54
N VAL A 186 -19.47 -11.53 -7.70
CA VAL A 186 -18.74 -10.38 -8.27
C VAL A 186 -19.09 -9.11 -7.49
N GLU A 187 -20.35 -8.95 -7.11
CA GLU A 187 -20.78 -7.85 -6.24
C GLU A 187 -20.06 -7.87 -4.89
N ALA A 188 -19.89 -9.03 -4.25
CA ALA A 188 -19.14 -9.16 -3.00
C ALA A 188 -17.68 -8.68 -3.11
N SER A 189 -17.08 -8.73 -4.31
CA SER A 189 -15.73 -8.21 -4.55
C SER A 189 -15.64 -6.68 -4.57
N LEU A 190 -16.77 -5.98 -4.51
CA LEU A 190 -16.88 -4.53 -4.29
C LEU A 190 -16.97 -4.15 -2.80
N GLY A 191 -16.90 -5.12 -1.89
CA GLY A 191 -16.74 -4.84 -0.47
C GLY A 191 -15.51 -3.95 -0.21
N SER A 192 -15.46 -3.32 0.97
CA SER A 192 -14.36 -2.42 1.34
C SER A 192 -12.97 -3.08 1.26
N TYR A 193 -12.92 -4.40 1.38
CA TYR A 193 -11.71 -5.23 1.34
C TYR A 193 -11.58 -6.05 0.06
N GLY A 194 -12.53 -5.91 -0.87
CA GLY A 194 -12.60 -6.67 -2.10
C GLY A 194 -11.65 -6.15 -3.18
N TRP A 195 -11.11 -7.06 -3.98
CA TRP A 195 -10.11 -6.71 -5.00
C TRP A 195 -10.65 -5.80 -6.10
N LEU A 196 -11.95 -5.90 -6.44
CA LEU A 196 -12.55 -5.12 -7.53
C LEU A 196 -12.75 -3.65 -7.16
N THR A 197 -12.94 -3.36 -5.87
CA THR A 197 -12.89 -1.98 -5.34
C THR A 197 -11.55 -1.31 -5.64
N HIS A 198 -10.46 -2.07 -5.47
CA HIS A 198 -9.10 -1.53 -5.49
C HIS A 198 -8.36 -1.74 -6.82
N ALA A 199 -8.87 -2.58 -7.72
CA ALA A 199 -8.26 -2.80 -9.04
C ALA A 199 -8.19 -1.53 -9.90
N PRO A 200 -9.25 -0.68 -9.98
CA PRO A 200 -9.14 0.62 -10.64
C PRO A 200 -8.09 1.52 -9.98
N VAL A 201 -8.01 1.52 -8.65
CA VAL A 201 -7.01 2.32 -7.89
C VAL A 201 -5.59 1.85 -8.19
N PHE A 202 -5.36 0.55 -8.32
CA PHE A 202 -4.07 0.02 -8.77
C PHE A 202 -3.76 0.45 -10.22
N ALA A 203 -4.74 0.39 -11.12
CA ALA A 203 -4.56 0.85 -12.50
C ALA A 203 -4.25 2.36 -12.61
N MET A 204 -4.76 3.18 -11.69
CA MET A 204 -4.39 4.60 -11.57
C MET A 204 -2.88 4.78 -11.35
N GLY A 205 -2.21 3.86 -10.64
CA GLY A 205 -0.76 3.91 -10.49
C GLY A 205 0.02 3.56 -11.77
N LEU A 206 -0.55 2.72 -12.65
CA LEU A 206 0.00 2.47 -13.99
C LEU A 206 -0.08 3.74 -14.85
N VAL A 207 -1.24 4.41 -14.82
CA VAL A 207 -1.45 5.70 -15.49
C VAL A 207 -0.46 6.74 -14.94
N ALA A 208 -0.30 6.81 -13.61
CA ALA A 208 0.62 7.73 -12.97
C ALA A 208 2.08 7.53 -13.43
N TYR A 209 2.52 6.29 -13.66
CA TYR A 209 3.85 6.00 -14.19
C TYR A 209 4.05 6.54 -15.61
N HIS A 210 3.07 6.32 -16.49
CA HIS A 210 3.17 6.84 -17.87
C HIS A 210 3.05 8.37 -17.91
N ALA A 211 2.20 8.97 -17.07
CA ALA A 211 2.09 10.42 -16.93
C ALA A 211 3.40 11.04 -16.40
N TYR A 212 4.03 10.42 -15.39
CA TYR A 212 5.36 10.81 -14.90
C TYR A 212 6.39 10.83 -16.02
N ASN A 213 6.50 9.74 -16.80
CA ASN A 213 7.46 9.66 -17.90
C ASN A 213 7.17 10.70 -19.00
N ALA A 214 5.91 10.97 -19.31
CA ALA A 214 5.52 11.94 -20.32
C ALA A 214 5.87 13.37 -19.88
N LEU A 215 5.53 13.74 -18.64
CA LEU A 215 5.82 15.07 -18.09
C LEU A 215 7.31 15.31 -17.89
N SER A 216 8.09 14.29 -17.53
CA SER A 216 9.54 14.41 -17.39
C SER A 216 10.30 14.60 -18.72
N ARG A 217 9.62 14.50 -19.87
CA ARG A 217 10.18 14.87 -21.19
C ARG A 217 9.93 16.33 -21.55
N LEU A 218 9.05 17.03 -20.83
CA LEU A 218 8.76 18.44 -21.07
C LEU A 218 9.88 19.33 -20.51
N PRO A 219 10.01 20.58 -21.01
CA PRO A 219 10.86 21.59 -20.37
C PRO A 219 10.49 21.79 -18.90
N SER A 220 11.50 21.97 -18.04
CA SER A 220 11.32 22.01 -16.57
C SER A 220 10.31 23.05 -16.07
N ALA A 221 10.09 24.15 -16.80
CA ALA A 221 9.07 25.14 -16.47
C ALA A 221 7.64 24.59 -16.71
N GLN A 222 7.42 23.95 -17.86
CA GLN A 222 6.13 23.36 -18.22
C GLN A 222 5.79 22.16 -17.32
N ALA A 223 6.77 21.27 -17.08
CA ALA A 223 6.60 20.13 -16.18
C ALA A 223 6.20 20.58 -14.76
N ARG A 224 6.83 21.65 -14.26
CA ARG A 224 6.47 22.25 -12.96
C ARG A 224 5.06 22.86 -12.97
N GLY A 225 4.66 23.55 -14.04
CA GLY A 225 3.30 24.09 -14.19
C GLY A 225 2.23 23.01 -14.11
N TRP A 226 2.41 21.92 -14.86
CA TRP A 226 1.56 20.72 -14.75
C TRP A 226 1.60 20.10 -13.35
N GLY A 227 2.79 20.04 -12.74
CA GLY A 227 2.96 19.54 -11.38
C GLY A 227 2.14 20.33 -10.34
N MET A 228 2.14 21.66 -10.44
CA MET A 228 1.34 22.54 -9.59
C MET A 228 -0.17 22.33 -9.81
N ALA A 229 -0.61 22.29 -11.08
CA ALA A 229 -2.00 22.04 -11.41
C ALA A 229 -2.48 20.69 -10.86
N LEU A 230 -1.70 19.62 -11.05
CA LEU A 230 -2.02 18.28 -10.54
C LEU A 230 -2.01 18.21 -9.01
N ASN A 231 -1.11 18.92 -8.33
CA ASN A 231 -1.14 19.02 -6.87
C ASN A 231 -2.44 19.71 -6.38
N ALA A 232 -2.83 20.81 -7.03
CA ALA A 232 -4.07 21.53 -6.72
C ALA A 232 -5.30 20.65 -6.99
N THR A 233 -5.36 19.99 -8.15
CA THR A 233 -6.45 19.07 -8.51
C THR A 233 -6.54 17.90 -7.52
N GLY A 234 -5.41 17.28 -7.18
CA GLY A 234 -5.38 16.18 -6.22
C GLY A 234 -5.84 16.61 -4.83
N GLY A 235 -5.38 17.78 -4.36
CA GLY A 235 -5.85 18.38 -3.11
C GLY A 235 -7.36 18.67 -3.12
N LEU A 236 -7.88 19.24 -4.22
CA LEU A 236 -9.30 19.52 -4.39
C LEU A 236 -10.13 18.23 -4.39
N VAL A 237 -9.74 17.20 -5.15
CA VAL A 237 -10.47 15.92 -5.18
C VAL A 237 -10.52 15.28 -3.80
N LEU A 238 -9.40 15.26 -3.06
CA LEU A 238 -9.40 14.73 -1.69
C LEU A 238 -10.23 15.58 -0.73
N LEU A 239 -10.26 16.90 -0.90
CA LEU A 239 -11.14 17.79 -0.14
C LEU A 239 -12.62 17.50 -0.43
N LEU A 240 -12.98 17.22 -1.69
CA LEU A 240 -14.34 16.86 -2.08
C LEU A 240 -14.76 15.50 -1.49
N VAL A 241 -13.84 14.52 -1.50
CA VAL A 241 -14.04 13.22 -0.82
C VAL A 241 -14.22 13.42 0.69
N MET A 242 -13.35 14.22 1.31
CA MET A 242 -13.36 14.49 2.75
C MET A 242 -14.67 15.16 3.20
N THR A 243 -15.16 16.11 2.43
CA THR A 243 -16.37 16.88 2.78
C THR A 243 -17.66 16.15 2.44
N GLY A 244 -17.59 15.01 1.74
CA GLY A 244 -18.77 14.29 1.26
C GLY A 244 -19.61 15.11 0.27
N THR A 245 -19.06 16.20 -0.28
CA THR A 245 -19.74 17.10 -1.22
C THR A 245 -20.12 16.41 -2.51
N VAL A 246 -19.38 15.35 -2.88
CA VAL A 246 -19.73 14.43 -3.97
C VAL A 246 -20.75 13.39 -3.46
N GLY A 247 -21.90 13.88 -2.99
CA GLY A 247 -22.97 13.06 -2.42
C GLY A 247 -23.32 11.85 -3.29
N GLY A 248 -23.62 10.72 -2.65
CA GLY A 248 -23.96 9.46 -3.34
C GLY A 248 -22.76 8.53 -3.64
N TRP A 249 -21.52 9.00 -3.44
CA TRP A 249 -20.32 8.18 -3.61
C TRP A 249 -19.95 7.52 -2.28
N SER A 250 -20.28 6.24 -2.13
CA SER A 250 -19.99 5.44 -0.94
C SER A 250 -19.38 4.09 -1.34
N GLY A 251 -18.78 3.39 -0.38
CA GLY A 251 -18.14 2.11 -0.66
C GLY A 251 -17.07 2.26 -1.74
N ALA A 252 -17.12 1.41 -2.78
CA ALA A 252 -16.07 1.33 -3.80
C ALA A 252 -15.79 2.65 -4.53
N SER A 253 -16.82 3.45 -4.83
CA SER A 253 -16.65 4.69 -5.59
C SER A 253 -15.89 5.77 -4.81
N GLN A 254 -16.01 5.79 -3.48
CA GLN A 254 -15.23 6.68 -2.60
C GLN A 254 -13.73 6.35 -2.67
N TRP A 255 -13.36 5.06 -2.64
CA TRP A 255 -11.97 4.61 -2.78
C TRP A 255 -11.39 4.97 -4.14
N GLN A 256 -12.19 4.82 -5.20
CA GLN A 256 -11.79 5.14 -6.57
C GLN A 256 -11.59 6.65 -6.76
N LEU A 257 -12.50 7.48 -6.23
CA LEU A 257 -12.37 8.93 -6.28
C LEU A 257 -11.15 9.44 -5.48
N ALA A 258 -10.92 8.91 -4.28
CA ALA A 258 -9.70 9.18 -3.52
C ALA A 258 -8.45 8.74 -4.31
N GLY A 259 -8.50 7.58 -4.96
CA GLY A 259 -7.47 7.08 -5.86
C GLY A 259 -7.11 8.06 -6.99
N LEU A 260 -8.09 8.72 -7.60
CA LEU A 260 -7.86 9.76 -8.61
C LEU A 260 -7.15 10.98 -8.01
N GLY A 261 -7.55 11.40 -6.81
CA GLY A 261 -6.85 12.45 -6.06
C GLY A 261 -5.38 12.08 -5.79
N TYR A 262 -5.13 10.83 -5.38
CA TYR A 262 -3.79 10.31 -5.13
C TYR A 262 -2.95 10.13 -6.39
N LEU A 263 -3.54 9.74 -7.53
CA LEU A 263 -2.88 9.76 -8.84
C LEU A 263 -2.37 11.17 -9.14
N ALA A 264 -3.25 12.17 -9.04
CA ALA A 264 -2.91 13.55 -9.33
C ALA A 264 -1.82 14.06 -8.38
N LEU A 265 -1.93 13.81 -7.07
CA LEU A 265 -0.88 14.17 -6.10
C LEU A 265 0.45 13.46 -6.36
N LEU A 266 0.45 12.18 -6.71
CA LEU A 266 1.68 11.43 -6.97
C LEU A 266 2.42 12.01 -8.17
N VAL A 267 1.71 12.25 -9.27
CA VAL A 267 2.30 12.86 -10.48
C VAL A 267 2.67 14.31 -10.21
N GLY A 268 1.83 15.08 -9.51
CA GLY A 268 2.09 16.47 -9.14
C GLY A 268 3.37 16.63 -8.31
N CYS A 269 3.51 15.84 -7.24
CA CYS A 269 4.69 15.82 -6.37
C CYS A 269 5.95 15.34 -7.09
N SER A 270 5.82 14.52 -8.13
CA SER A 270 6.98 14.07 -8.92
C SER A 270 7.60 15.20 -9.76
N GLN A 271 6.78 16.16 -10.23
CA GLN A 271 7.22 17.26 -11.09
C GLN A 271 7.40 18.59 -10.32
N CYS A 272 6.61 18.80 -9.28
CA CYS A 272 6.67 19.96 -8.39
C CYS A 272 6.56 19.49 -6.93
N PRO A 273 7.63 18.94 -6.34
CA PRO A 273 7.62 18.42 -4.97
C PRO A 273 7.51 19.58 -3.95
N PRO A 274 6.44 19.66 -3.13
CA PRO A 274 6.37 20.64 -2.06
C PRO A 274 7.40 20.30 -0.98
N ARG A 275 8.37 21.18 -0.72
CA ARG A 275 9.51 20.88 0.19
C ARG A 275 9.10 20.55 1.63
N TRP A 276 7.98 21.09 2.09
CA TRP A 276 7.44 20.80 3.41
C TRP A 276 6.86 19.37 3.50
N LEU A 277 6.37 18.83 2.38
CA LEU A 277 5.80 17.48 2.28
C LEU A 277 6.86 16.44 1.91
N ILE A 278 7.72 16.78 0.94
CA ILE A 278 8.74 15.89 0.37
C ILE A 278 10.11 16.31 0.91
N ASN A 279 10.53 15.63 1.98
CA ASN A 279 11.80 15.90 2.65
C ASN A 279 12.41 14.58 3.17
N ARG A 280 13.56 14.68 3.84
CA ARG A 280 14.29 13.48 4.32
C ARG A 280 13.55 12.77 5.46
N ALA A 281 12.85 13.51 6.33
CA ALA A 281 12.11 12.94 7.44
C ALA A 281 10.89 12.16 6.93
N THR A 282 10.10 12.73 6.01
CA THR A 282 8.95 12.02 5.42
C THR A 282 9.41 10.82 4.58
N ALA A 283 10.52 10.91 3.87
CA ALA A 283 11.09 9.77 3.14
C ALA A 283 11.58 8.66 4.08
N TRP A 284 12.06 9.00 5.28
CA TRP A 284 12.40 8.01 6.30
C TRP A 284 11.15 7.27 6.80
N LEU A 285 10.03 7.97 7.03
CA LEU A 285 8.73 7.33 7.32
C LEU A 285 8.37 6.32 6.22
N GLY A 286 8.63 6.65 4.96
CA GLY A 286 8.44 5.74 3.83
C GLY A 286 9.26 4.45 3.91
N THR A 287 10.44 4.51 4.50
CA THR A 287 11.32 3.35 4.65
C THR A 287 10.79 2.36 5.67
N VAL A 288 10.16 2.84 6.75
CA VAL A 288 9.59 2.01 7.83
C VAL A 288 8.08 1.78 7.68
N SER A 289 7.48 2.33 6.61
CA SER A 289 6.02 2.38 6.40
C SER A 289 5.33 1.02 6.40
N TYR A 290 5.97 -0.03 5.87
CA TYR A 290 5.38 -1.37 5.84
C TYR A 290 5.28 -1.95 7.25
N SER A 291 6.36 -1.94 8.03
CA SER A 291 6.32 -2.30 9.45
C SER A 291 5.35 -1.46 10.27
N LEU A 292 5.28 -0.15 10.02
CA LEU A 292 4.32 0.73 10.69
C LEU A 292 2.88 0.32 10.36
N TYR A 293 2.56 0.16 9.07
CA TYR A 293 1.24 -0.22 8.61
C TYR A 293 0.82 -1.58 9.16
N LEU A 294 1.67 -2.59 9.18
CA LEU A 294 1.24 -3.91 9.63
C LEU A 294 1.26 -4.06 11.16
N GLY A 295 2.14 -3.34 11.84
CA GLY A 295 2.30 -3.42 13.30
C GLY A 295 1.36 -2.52 14.11
N HIS A 296 0.83 -1.43 13.53
CA HIS A 296 0.06 -0.44 14.30
C HIS A 296 -1.19 -1.01 15.01
N PRO A 297 -1.97 -1.98 14.48
CA PRO A 297 -3.15 -2.46 15.18
C PRO A 297 -2.78 -3.13 16.51
N ILE A 298 -1.64 -3.84 16.55
CA ILE A 298 -1.12 -4.47 17.77
C ILE A 298 -0.71 -3.39 18.78
N VAL A 299 -0.03 -2.34 18.33
CA VAL A 299 0.36 -1.22 19.20
C VAL A 299 -0.86 -0.52 19.78
N ILE A 300 -1.87 -0.24 18.96
CA ILE A 300 -3.14 0.38 19.40
C ILE A 300 -3.81 -0.52 20.45
N ALA A 301 -3.93 -1.82 20.19
CA ALA A 301 -4.56 -2.75 21.13
C ALA A 301 -3.82 -2.85 22.47
N LEU A 302 -2.48 -2.88 22.45
CA LEU A 302 -1.67 -2.91 23.67
C LEU A 302 -1.79 -1.61 24.48
N LEU A 303 -2.01 -0.48 23.82
CA LEU A 303 -2.13 0.83 24.47
C LEU A 303 -3.58 1.20 24.85
N ALA A 304 -4.58 0.44 24.41
CA ALA A 304 -5.99 0.70 24.70
C ALA A 304 -6.30 0.91 26.20
N PRO A 305 -5.73 0.13 27.15
CA PRO A 305 -5.92 0.38 28.58
C PRO A 305 -5.34 1.71 29.07
N VAL A 306 -4.27 2.20 28.43
CA VAL A 306 -3.63 3.48 28.77
C VAL A 306 -4.47 4.66 28.28
N PHE A 307 -5.14 4.52 27.13
CA PHE A 307 -6.03 5.56 26.61
C PHE A 307 -7.14 5.90 27.58
N GLY A 308 -7.75 4.92 28.24
CA GLY A 308 -8.78 5.17 29.25
C GLY A 308 -8.28 6.08 30.39
N ARG A 309 -7.04 5.89 30.83
CA ARG A 309 -6.41 6.73 31.86
C ARG A 309 -6.10 8.14 31.36
N LEU A 310 -5.59 8.24 30.12
CA LEU A 310 -5.34 9.55 29.49
C LEU A 310 -6.62 10.36 29.34
N LEU A 311 -7.70 9.73 28.86
CA LEU A 311 -9.00 10.38 28.69
C LEU A 311 -9.58 10.86 30.02
N ALA A 312 -9.40 10.09 31.09
CA ALA A 312 -9.84 10.49 32.44
C ALA A 312 -9.12 11.75 32.93
N VAL A 313 -7.83 11.92 32.60
CA VAL A 313 -7.04 13.11 32.98
C VAL A 313 -7.36 14.30 32.08
N THR A 314 -7.58 14.08 30.78
CA THR A 314 -7.76 15.17 29.81
C THR A 314 -9.21 15.64 29.68
N GLY A 315 -10.16 14.90 30.28
CA GLY A 315 -11.60 15.09 30.05
C GLY A 315 -12.07 14.61 28.66
N GLY A 316 -11.28 13.77 27.98
CA GLY A 316 -11.59 13.28 26.64
C GLY A 316 -11.40 14.31 25.52
N GLY A 317 -12.27 14.25 24.51
CA GLY A 317 -12.30 15.18 23.39
C GLY A 317 -11.05 15.16 22.50
N THR A 318 -10.93 16.20 21.65
CA THR A 318 -9.82 16.33 20.69
C THR A 318 -8.45 16.26 21.37
N THR A 319 -8.29 16.86 22.54
CA THR A 319 -7.02 16.82 23.29
C THR A 319 -6.67 15.39 23.71
N GLY A 320 -7.63 14.64 24.24
CA GLY A 320 -7.44 13.24 24.60
C GLY A 320 -7.07 12.38 23.38
N TYR A 321 -7.76 12.57 22.26
CA TYR A 321 -7.42 11.92 20.99
C TYR A 321 -5.97 12.23 20.54
N LEU A 322 -5.58 13.51 20.50
CA LEU A 322 -4.25 13.92 20.04
C LEU A 322 -3.14 13.33 20.91
N LEU A 323 -3.34 13.25 22.22
CA LEU A 323 -2.39 12.62 23.14
C LEU A 323 -2.31 11.10 22.94
N CYS A 324 -3.44 10.42 22.72
CA CYS A 324 -3.45 9.00 22.41
C CYS A 324 -2.75 8.72 21.07
N ALA A 325 -3.03 9.52 20.03
CA ALA A 325 -2.39 9.40 18.72
C ALA A 325 -0.88 9.66 18.80
N ALA A 326 -0.45 10.68 19.55
CA ALA A 326 0.96 10.96 19.79
C ALA A 326 1.65 9.80 20.52
N LEU A 327 1.02 9.22 21.54
CA LEU A 327 1.53 8.04 22.25
C LEU A 327 1.68 6.84 21.31
N VAL A 328 0.67 6.56 20.48
CA VAL A 328 0.73 5.47 19.50
C VAL A 328 1.88 5.68 18.52
N LEU A 329 2.06 6.87 17.96
CA LEU A 329 3.17 7.14 17.04
C LEU A 329 4.53 7.06 17.74
N ALA A 330 4.62 7.52 19.00
CA ALA A 330 5.84 7.45 19.80
C ALA A 330 6.30 6.02 20.07
N VAL A 331 5.36 5.06 20.18
CA VAL A 331 5.67 3.64 20.36
C VAL A 331 5.80 2.90 19.03
N ALA A 332 4.90 3.15 18.08
CA ALA A 332 4.83 2.43 16.80
C ALA A 332 6.00 2.75 15.87
N LEU A 333 6.50 4.00 15.83
CA LEU A 333 7.60 4.36 14.94
C LEU A 333 8.93 3.70 15.32
N PRO A 334 9.36 3.66 16.60
CA PRO A 334 10.53 2.89 17.01
C PRO A 334 10.38 1.39 16.72
N LEU A 335 9.23 0.80 17.02
CA LEU A 335 8.97 -0.62 16.74
C LEU A 335 8.99 -0.90 15.23
N ALA A 336 8.43 -0.01 14.41
CA ALA A 336 8.48 -0.11 12.97
C ALA A 336 9.91 0.00 12.41
N ALA A 337 10.73 0.89 12.99
CA ALA A 337 12.14 1.01 12.63
C ALA A 337 12.93 -0.26 12.99
N LEU A 338 12.63 -0.89 14.13
CA LEU A 338 13.20 -2.17 14.53
C LEU A 338 12.75 -3.30 13.60
N GLY A 339 11.46 -3.41 13.31
CA GLY A 339 10.91 -4.38 12.35
C GLY A 339 11.56 -4.26 10.97
N HIS A 340 11.71 -3.03 10.47
CA HIS A 340 12.40 -2.79 9.22
C HIS A 340 13.88 -3.20 9.27
N ARG A 341 14.60 -2.85 10.34
CA ARG A 341 16.04 -3.13 10.45
C ARG A 341 16.33 -4.63 10.66
N CYS A 342 15.50 -5.31 11.44
CA CYS A 342 15.73 -6.68 11.88
C CYS A 342 15.06 -7.73 10.99
N ILE A 343 14.00 -7.37 10.26
CA ILE A 343 13.23 -8.32 9.44
C ILE A 343 13.26 -7.89 7.97
N GLU A 344 12.70 -6.74 7.62
CA GLU A 344 12.52 -6.37 6.22
C GLU A 344 13.86 -6.18 5.48
N ALA A 345 14.76 -5.36 6.01
CA ALA A 345 16.00 -5.01 5.35
C ALA A 345 16.94 -6.22 5.15
N PRO A 346 17.11 -7.14 6.14
CA PRO A 346 17.81 -8.40 5.93
C PRO A 346 17.20 -9.25 4.80
N MET A 347 15.88 -9.41 4.76
CA MET A 347 15.23 -10.26 3.76
C MET A 347 15.26 -9.63 2.36
N ILE A 348 15.16 -8.30 2.25
CA ILE A 348 15.39 -7.58 0.98
C ILE A 348 16.84 -7.77 0.51
N ARG A 349 17.84 -7.73 1.42
CA ARG A 349 19.24 -8.00 1.07
C ARG A 349 19.44 -9.45 0.65
N LEU A 350 18.75 -10.40 1.29
CA LEU A 350 18.79 -11.81 0.92
C LEU A 350 18.33 -12.01 -0.52
N GLY A 351 17.21 -11.40 -0.93
CA GLY A 351 16.72 -11.49 -2.31
C GLY A 351 17.73 -11.03 -3.35
N LYS A 352 18.43 -9.92 -3.06
CA LYS A 352 19.50 -9.41 -3.93
C LYS A 352 20.69 -10.39 -4.02
N ARG A 353 21.09 -10.98 -2.90
CA ARG A 353 22.18 -11.97 -2.85
C ARG A 353 21.84 -13.23 -3.62
N VAL A 354 20.62 -13.75 -3.45
CA VAL A 354 20.13 -14.94 -4.17
C VAL A 354 20.10 -14.69 -5.68
N MET A 355 19.62 -13.52 -6.13
CA MET A 355 19.64 -13.22 -7.56
C MET A 355 21.06 -13.06 -8.11
N ALA A 356 21.97 -12.42 -7.35
CA ALA A 356 23.35 -12.27 -7.77
C ALA A 356 24.08 -13.62 -7.90
N SER A 357 23.86 -14.56 -6.97
CA SER A 357 24.48 -15.89 -7.05
C SER A 357 23.95 -16.70 -8.24
N LEU A 358 22.63 -16.66 -8.50
CA LEU A 358 22.03 -17.35 -9.65
C LEU A 358 22.52 -16.81 -10.99
N SER A 359 22.76 -15.50 -11.11
CA SER A 359 23.36 -14.90 -12.31
C SER A 359 24.82 -15.32 -12.50
N ALA A 360 25.61 -15.39 -11.43
CA ALA A 360 27.01 -15.83 -11.48
C ALA A 360 27.15 -17.32 -11.87
N SER A 361 26.31 -18.19 -11.31
CA SER A 361 26.29 -19.62 -11.66
C SER A 361 25.85 -19.87 -13.11
N GLY A 362 24.96 -19.03 -13.66
CA GLY A 362 24.55 -19.11 -15.07
C GLY A 362 25.66 -18.74 -16.06
N ALA A 363 26.48 -17.73 -15.73
CA ALA A 363 27.59 -17.29 -16.57
C ALA A 363 28.76 -18.31 -16.59
N GLY A 364 29.02 -18.99 -15.48
CA GLY A 364 30.06 -20.03 -15.40
C GLY A 364 29.72 -21.35 -16.10
N ALA A 365 28.43 -21.60 -16.39
CA ALA A 365 27.99 -22.77 -17.13
C ALA A 365 28.05 -22.57 -18.65
N SER A 366 27.80 -21.35 -19.15
CA SER A 366 27.90 -21.06 -20.59
C SER A 366 29.35 -20.97 -21.09
N SER A 367 30.31 -20.56 -20.24
CA SER A 367 31.73 -20.55 -20.60
C SER A 367 32.31 -21.97 -20.77
N ARG A 368 31.89 -22.93 -19.93
CA ARG A 368 32.34 -24.33 -20.03
C ARG A 368 31.77 -25.08 -21.23
N GLN A 369 30.61 -24.67 -21.75
CA GLN A 369 30.07 -25.23 -23.00
C GLN A 369 30.75 -24.65 -24.25
N ALA A 370 31.30 -23.43 -24.18
CA ALA A 370 32.04 -22.83 -25.29
C ALA A 370 33.44 -23.44 -25.47
N GLU A 371 34.05 -23.96 -24.40
CA GLU A 371 35.37 -24.62 -24.45
C GLU A 371 35.31 -26.13 -24.78
N GLY A 372 34.10 -26.72 -24.84
CA GLY A 372 33.88 -28.16 -25.03
C GLY A 372 33.47 -28.60 -26.45
N GLY A 373 33.64 -27.75 -27.47
CA GLY A 373 33.35 -28.14 -28.86
C GLY A 373 34.28 -29.27 -29.34
N PRO A 374 33.75 -30.33 -30.00
CA PRO A 374 34.54 -31.52 -30.33
C PRO A 374 35.67 -31.16 -31.30
N ARG A 375 36.89 -31.57 -30.93
CA ARG A 375 38.06 -31.62 -31.83
C ARG A 375 38.03 -32.89 -32.67
#